data_AF-A0A7C3M4A2-F1
#
_entry.id   AF-A0A7C3M4A2-F1
#
_cell.length_a   1.000
_cell.length_b   1.000
_cell.length_c   1.000
_cell.angle_alpha   90.00
_cell.angle_beta   90.00
_cell.angle_gamma   90.00
#
_symmetry.space_group_name_H-M   'P 1'
#
loop_
_entity.id
_entity.type
_entity.pdbx_description
1 polymer ?
#
loop_
_entity_poly.entity_id
_entity_poly.type
_entity_poly.pdbx_seq_one_letter_code
_entity_poly.pdbx_strand_id
1 'polypeptide(L)'
;MDKIERILKRSVEVFKECSLRNGAIVASNIYDPDYPKGVKNYFFVWPRDASFVCYACDLLKIKKIPEKFFEWCQEAERFKEEGIFYMRYYPSGKMHGRQFQPDQLGILLWEIYNHSEIFSTNEFNDLAKKIAEGICNSWNGECFKRHYDLWEERVASPKRKENFTYSLAICVKGLECALKLLGKNKRWEECLKQMKAKIERAYDEESKCFIRMFNSKKDKTIDSSLLGLVWPSEIFGANDPRIISTVEKIIEKNSVEGKGIMRYRGDKYAGFLRRKEGGAWPVLNFWLSIYFCLAGKRDKALEYFNWVLERVEEKLPEQIKNGKPASIIPLAWSHAMFIIAGKFLNLF
;
A
#
# COMPACT_ATOMS: atom_id res chain seq x y z
N MET A 1 -8.46 26.76 -1.14
CA MET A 1 -8.90 26.03 -2.36
C MET A 1 -7.79 25.96 -3.40
N ASP A 2 -7.12 27.07 -3.71
CA ASP A 2 -6.04 27.14 -4.71
C ASP A 2 -4.93 26.07 -4.56
N LYS A 3 -4.40 25.82 -3.36
CA LYS A 3 -3.33 24.81 -3.15
C LYS A 3 -3.75 23.37 -3.43
N ILE A 4 -4.96 22.96 -3.01
CA ILE A 4 -5.47 21.60 -3.23
C ILE A 4 -5.62 21.34 -4.73
N GLU A 5 -6.16 22.32 -5.45
CA GLU A 5 -6.34 22.22 -6.90
C GLU A 5 -5.00 22.11 -7.64
N ARG A 6 -3.99 22.89 -7.22
CA ARG A 6 -2.62 22.77 -7.78
C ARG A 6 -2.02 21.39 -7.53
N ILE A 7 -2.10 20.87 -6.31
CA ILE A 7 -1.58 19.51 -6.00
C ILE A 7 -2.37 18.46 -6.77
N LEU A 8 -3.70 18.61 -6.93
CA LEU A 8 -4.53 17.70 -7.72
C LEU A 8 -4.09 17.67 -9.20
N LYS A 9 -3.93 18.84 -9.84
CA LYS A 9 -3.41 18.97 -11.20
C LYS A 9 -2.02 18.34 -11.33
N ARG A 10 -1.11 18.65 -10.40
CA ARG A 10 0.24 18.10 -10.37
C ARG A 10 0.25 16.57 -10.15
N SER A 11 -0.66 16.03 -9.35
CA SER A 11 -0.77 14.59 -9.12
C SER A 11 -1.10 13.84 -10.40
N VAL A 12 -2.00 14.38 -11.23
CA VAL A 12 -2.33 13.82 -12.54
C VAL A 12 -1.12 13.85 -13.48
N GLU A 13 -0.32 14.92 -13.46
CA GLU A 13 0.93 15.00 -14.22
C GLU A 13 1.95 13.95 -13.75
N VAL A 14 2.16 13.83 -12.44
CA VAL A 14 3.06 12.83 -11.85
C VAL A 14 2.63 11.40 -12.23
N PHE A 15 1.34 11.09 -12.26
CA PHE A 15 0.86 9.79 -12.73
C PHE A 15 1.21 9.55 -14.19
N LYS A 16 1.05 10.55 -15.06
CA LYS A 16 1.43 10.45 -16.48
C LYS A 16 2.94 10.29 -16.67
N GLU A 17 3.75 11.02 -15.90
CA GLU A 17 5.21 10.96 -15.94
C GLU A 17 5.78 9.63 -15.43
N CYS A 18 5.13 9.04 -14.42
CA CYS A 18 5.50 7.73 -13.90
C CYS A 18 4.96 6.56 -14.75
N SER A 19 3.96 6.81 -15.60
CA SER A 19 3.34 5.79 -16.46
C SER A 19 4.01 5.73 -17.83
N LEU A 20 4.79 4.69 -18.06
CA LEU A 20 5.58 4.52 -19.26
C LEU A 20 4.74 3.97 -20.43
N ARG A 21 5.25 4.14 -21.66
CA ARG A 21 4.50 3.77 -22.88
C ARG A 21 4.09 2.29 -22.92
N ASN A 22 4.92 1.42 -22.36
CA ASN A 22 4.72 -0.03 -22.27
C ASN A 22 3.84 -0.46 -21.07
N GLY A 23 3.22 0.48 -20.36
CA GLY A 23 2.30 0.20 -19.25
C GLY A 23 2.96 0.08 -17.88
N ALA A 24 4.28 0.04 -17.79
CA ALA A 24 4.98 0.10 -16.52
C ALA A 24 4.66 1.39 -15.76
N ILE A 25 4.29 1.30 -14.48
CA ILE A 25 4.16 2.44 -13.57
C ILE A 25 5.32 2.40 -12.58
N VAL A 26 6.28 3.32 -12.71
CA VAL A 26 7.40 3.42 -11.77
C VAL A 26 6.99 4.17 -10.50
N ALA A 27 7.64 3.89 -9.36
CA ALA A 27 7.33 4.57 -8.10
C ALA A 27 7.67 6.08 -8.13
N SER A 28 8.65 6.48 -8.93
CA SER A 28 8.99 7.88 -9.18
C SER A 28 9.71 8.06 -10.52
N ASN A 29 9.42 9.18 -11.21
CA ASN A 29 10.16 9.60 -12.38
C ASN A 29 11.52 10.21 -11.97
N ILE A 30 12.60 9.44 -12.11
CA ILE A 30 13.95 9.88 -11.72
C ILE A 30 14.54 10.96 -12.64
N TYR A 31 13.89 11.23 -13.79
CA TYR A 31 14.29 12.29 -14.72
C TYR A 31 13.60 13.62 -14.40
N ASP A 32 12.72 13.66 -13.39
CA ASP A 32 12.16 14.90 -12.88
C ASP A 32 13.29 15.80 -12.33
N PRO A 33 13.35 17.09 -12.70
CA PRO A 33 14.36 18.03 -12.19
C PRO A 33 14.41 18.16 -10.67
N ASP A 34 13.29 17.94 -9.98
CA ASP A 34 13.19 18.00 -8.53
C ASP A 34 13.60 16.69 -7.85
N TYR A 35 13.87 15.63 -8.61
CA TYR A 35 14.33 14.35 -8.05
C TYR A 35 15.68 14.52 -7.35
N PRO A 36 15.77 14.31 -6.01
CA PRO A 36 16.96 14.73 -5.28
C PRO A 36 18.21 13.92 -5.65
N LYS A 37 19.32 14.63 -5.80
CA LYS A 37 20.63 13.97 -6.02
C LYS A 37 21.03 13.19 -4.77
N GLY A 38 21.39 11.91 -4.94
CA GLY A 38 21.95 11.07 -3.86
C GLY A 38 20.95 10.22 -3.08
N VAL A 39 19.66 10.27 -3.41
CA VAL A 39 18.67 9.30 -2.92
C VAL A 39 18.70 8.01 -3.76
N LYS A 40 18.12 6.94 -3.24
CA LYS A 40 18.01 5.66 -3.95
C LYS A 40 17.26 5.81 -5.27
N ASN A 41 17.55 4.94 -6.23
CA ASN A 41 16.80 4.88 -7.49
C ASN A 41 15.41 4.26 -7.28
N TYR A 42 14.35 5.03 -7.60
CA TYR A 42 12.95 4.63 -7.53
C TYR A 42 12.30 4.41 -8.91
N PHE A 43 13.10 4.35 -9.99
CA PHE A 43 12.66 3.99 -11.34
C PHE A 43 12.43 2.48 -11.50
N PHE A 44 11.65 1.91 -10.59
CA PHE A 44 11.23 0.52 -10.60
C PHE A 44 9.71 0.45 -10.43
N VAL A 45 9.14 -0.65 -10.91
CA VAL A 45 7.73 -0.97 -10.73
C VAL A 45 7.57 -1.80 -9.47
N TRP A 46 6.86 -1.24 -8.49
CA TRP A 46 6.29 -1.97 -7.37
C TRP A 46 4.79 -2.15 -7.65
N PRO A 47 4.31 -3.39 -7.82
CA PRO A 47 2.89 -3.60 -8.12
C PRO A 47 1.96 -3.01 -7.07
N ARG A 48 2.37 -2.95 -5.80
CA ARG A 48 1.62 -2.27 -4.74
C ARG A 48 1.46 -0.78 -4.99
N ASP A 49 2.57 -0.07 -5.17
CA ASP A 49 2.58 1.38 -5.36
C ASP A 49 1.77 1.75 -6.63
N ALA A 50 1.98 0.99 -7.71
CA ALA A 50 1.23 1.12 -8.95
C ALA A 50 -0.27 0.86 -8.78
N SER A 51 -0.68 -0.09 -7.94
CA SER A 51 -2.10 -0.36 -7.66
C SER A 51 -2.80 0.83 -7.03
N PHE A 52 -2.15 1.54 -6.09
CA PHE A 52 -2.71 2.77 -5.53
C PHE A 52 -2.79 3.90 -6.57
N VAL A 53 -1.80 4.00 -7.46
CA VAL A 53 -1.82 4.96 -8.58
C VAL A 53 -3.00 4.65 -9.52
N CYS A 54 -3.22 3.37 -9.85
CA CYS A 54 -4.37 2.94 -10.65
C CYS A 54 -5.68 3.34 -9.97
N TYR A 55 -5.83 3.07 -8.68
CA TYR A 55 -7.06 3.41 -7.96
C TYR A 55 -7.34 4.92 -7.96
N ALA A 56 -6.29 5.71 -7.74
CA ALA A 56 -6.38 7.17 -7.83
C ALA A 56 -6.77 7.64 -9.25
N CYS A 57 -6.25 6.99 -10.30
CA CYS A 57 -6.64 7.28 -11.68
C CYS A 57 -8.12 6.92 -11.94
N ASP A 58 -8.59 5.79 -11.43
CA ASP A 58 -9.98 5.35 -11.55
C ASP A 58 -10.96 6.30 -10.86
N LEU A 59 -10.62 6.76 -9.65
CA LEU A 59 -11.40 7.79 -8.93
C LEU A 59 -11.48 9.11 -9.69
N LEU A 60 -10.48 9.40 -10.54
CA LEU A 60 -10.43 10.56 -11.42
C LEU A 60 -10.94 10.26 -12.85
N LYS A 61 -11.48 9.07 -13.10
CA LYS A 61 -11.98 8.60 -14.41
C LYS A 61 -10.90 8.54 -15.51
N ILE A 62 -9.63 8.37 -15.13
CA ILE A 62 -8.50 8.20 -16.05
C ILE A 62 -8.28 6.70 -16.30
N LYS A 63 -9.05 6.14 -17.24
CA LYS A 63 -9.12 4.70 -17.50
C LYS A 63 -7.81 4.07 -18.04
N LYS A 64 -7.13 4.77 -18.96
CA LYS A 64 -6.05 4.19 -19.79
C LYS A 64 -4.76 3.82 -19.03
N ILE A 65 -4.46 4.49 -17.92
CA ILE A 65 -3.25 4.22 -17.13
C ILE A 65 -3.36 2.84 -16.44
N PRO A 66 -4.42 2.58 -15.65
CA PRO A 66 -4.70 1.26 -15.07
C PRO A 66 -4.70 0.12 -16.09
N GLU A 67 -5.42 0.25 -17.21
CA GLU A 67 -5.54 -0.82 -18.20
C GLU A 67 -4.18 -1.26 -18.76
N LYS A 68 -3.36 -0.28 -19.14
CA LYS A 68 -1.99 -0.55 -19.60
C LYS A 68 -1.12 -1.18 -18.52
N PHE A 69 -1.31 -0.82 -17.26
CA PHE A 69 -0.58 -1.43 -16.16
C PHE A 69 -1.01 -2.89 -15.94
N PHE A 70 -2.31 -3.19 -16.06
CA PHE A 70 -2.81 -4.55 -15.99
C PHE A 70 -2.31 -5.41 -17.18
N GLU A 71 -2.22 -4.86 -18.38
CA GLU A 71 -1.53 -5.49 -19.51
C GLU A 71 -0.05 -5.77 -19.17
N TRP A 72 0.67 -4.76 -18.65
CA TRP A 72 2.07 -4.92 -18.26
C TRP A 72 2.27 -6.01 -17.19
N CYS A 73 1.36 -6.11 -16.22
CA CYS A 73 1.38 -7.13 -15.19
C CYS A 73 1.38 -8.56 -15.76
N GLN A 74 0.70 -8.79 -16.88
CA GLN A 74 0.62 -10.10 -17.53
C GLN A 74 1.96 -10.53 -18.15
N GLU A 75 2.78 -9.56 -18.56
CA GLU A 75 4.09 -9.76 -19.20
C GLU A 75 5.27 -9.70 -18.22
N ALA A 76 5.02 -9.37 -16.95
CA ALA A 76 6.06 -9.32 -15.93
C ALA A 76 6.69 -10.72 -15.73
N GLU A 77 8.01 -10.75 -15.58
CA GLU A 77 8.79 -11.98 -15.43
C GLU A 77 8.26 -12.81 -14.25
N ARG A 78 8.10 -14.12 -14.47
CA ARG A 78 7.54 -15.12 -13.53
C ARG A 78 6.03 -15.04 -13.32
N PHE A 79 5.35 -13.96 -13.74
CA PHE A 79 3.91 -13.85 -13.50
C PHE A 79 3.13 -14.89 -14.31
N LYS A 80 3.50 -15.10 -15.57
CA LYS A 80 2.82 -16.09 -16.44
C LYS A 80 2.92 -17.52 -15.90
N GLU A 81 4.04 -17.89 -15.27
CA GLU A 81 4.25 -19.24 -14.76
C GLU A 81 3.74 -19.42 -13.33
N GLU A 82 3.87 -18.40 -12.47
CA GLU A 82 3.58 -18.54 -11.04
C GLU A 82 2.31 -17.84 -10.56
N GLY A 83 1.79 -16.88 -11.33
CA GLY A 83 0.66 -16.03 -10.92
C GLY A 83 0.98 -15.12 -9.72
N ILE A 84 2.27 -14.85 -9.46
CA ILE A 84 2.69 -14.00 -8.36
C ILE A 84 3.68 -12.92 -8.81
N PHE A 85 3.83 -11.90 -7.96
CA PHE A 85 4.85 -10.86 -8.09
C PHE A 85 5.89 -10.96 -6.99
N TYR A 86 7.09 -10.47 -7.30
CA TYR A 86 8.18 -10.29 -6.37
C TYR A 86 8.39 -8.80 -6.06
N MET A 87 9.35 -8.52 -5.18
CA MET A 87 9.70 -7.21 -4.63
C MET A 87 9.45 -6.04 -5.59
N ARG A 88 10.17 -6.02 -6.72
CA ARG A 88 10.06 -4.96 -7.72
C ARG A 88 10.62 -5.43 -9.06
N TYR A 89 10.34 -4.64 -10.09
CA TYR A 89 10.69 -4.94 -11.47
C TYR A 89 11.31 -3.74 -12.14
N TYR A 90 12.21 -3.99 -13.09
CA TYR A 90 12.54 -2.98 -14.08
C TYR A 90 11.30 -2.65 -14.93
N PRO A 91 11.21 -1.45 -15.52
CA PRO A 91 10.17 -1.12 -16.49
C PRO A 91 9.95 -2.14 -17.60
N SER A 92 11.00 -2.88 -17.99
CA SER A 92 10.94 -3.94 -18.99
C SER A 92 10.17 -5.19 -18.56
N GLY A 93 9.69 -5.26 -17.31
CA GLY A 93 9.07 -6.46 -16.76
C GLY A 93 10.07 -7.46 -16.19
N LYS A 94 11.38 -7.22 -16.30
CA LYS A 94 12.40 -8.09 -15.68
C LYS A 94 12.44 -7.90 -14.17
N MET A 95 12.49 -9.02 -13.45
CA MET A 95 12.45 -9.05 -12.00
C MET A 95 13.73 -8.45 -11.41
N HIS A 96 13.60 -7.50 -10.48
CA HIS A 96 14.69 -6.97 -9.69
C HIS A 96 14.46 -7.28 -8.21
N GLY A 97 14.89 -8.47 -7.77
CA GLY A 97 14.72 -8.93 -6.40
C GLY A 97 13.73 -10.09 -6.33
N ARG A 98 14.10 -11.12 -5.57
CA ARG A 98 13.36 -12.38 -5.46
C ARG A 98 12.55 -12.48 -4.17
N GLN A 99 12.41 -11.37 -3.45
CA GLN A 99 11.66 -11.29 -2.21
C GLN A 99 10.18 -11.34 -2.55
N PHE A 100 9.48 -12.38 -2.07
CA PHE A 100 8.04 -12.49 -2.25
C PHE A 100 7.32 -11.57 -1.26
N GLN A 101 6.39 -10.73 -1.75
CA GLN A 101 5.58 -9.82 -0.96
C GLN A 101 4.09 -10.05 -1.28
N PRO A 102 3.38 -10.86 -0.47
CA PRO A 102 2.01 -11.27 -0.79
C PRO A 102 1.02 -10.11 -0.80
N ASP A 103 1.28 -9.03 -0.05
CA ASP A 103 0.44 -7.82 -0.07
C ASP A 103 0.30 -7.21 -1.46
N GLN A 104 1.34 -7.30 -2.30
CA GLN A 104 1.30 -6.76 -3.67
C GLN A 104 0.26 -7.47 -4.54
N LEU A 105 -0.01 -8.74 -4.27
CA LEU A 105 -1.04 -9.53 -4.96
C LEU A 105 -2.43 -9.11 -4.49
N GLY A 106 -2.61 -9.06 -3.16
CA GLY A 106 -3.90 -8.71 -2.59
C GLY A 106 -4.36 -7.31 -2.97
N ILE A 107 -3.45 -6.33 -2.99
CA ILE A 107 -3.78 -4.95 -3.35
C ILE A 107 -4.06 -4.78 -4.84
N LEU A 108 -3.32 -5.48 -5.71
CA LEU A 108 -3.58 -5.45 -7.16
C LEU A 108 -4.92 -6.10 -7.48
N LEU A 109 -5.25 -7.20 -6.80
CA LEU A 109 -6.53 -7.88 -6.97
C LEU A 109 -7.71 -7.04 -6.46
N TRP A 110 -7.52 -6.34 -5.34
CA TRP A 110 -8.46 -5.34 -4.86
C TRP A 110 -8.68 -4.24 -5.91
N GLU A 111 -7.60 -3.76 -6.52
CA GLU A 111 -7.68 -2.70 -7.50
C GLU A 111 -8.35 -3.13 -8.83
N ILE A 112 -8.03 -4.31 -9.36
CA ILE A 112 -8.70 -4.84 -10.56
C ILE A 112 -10.21 -4.93 -10.34
N TYR A 113 -10.66 -5.32 -9.13
CA TYR A 113 -12.08 -5.29 -8.80
C TYR A 113 -12.66 -3.88 -8.81
N ASN A 114 -12.01 -2.90 -8.17
CA ASN A 114 -12.50 -1.51 -8.21
C ASN A 114 -12.59 -0.97 -9.63
N HIS A 115 -11.58 -1.23 -10.46
CA HIS A 115 -11.56 -0.83 -11.87
C HIS A 115 -12.74 -1.44 -12.64
N SER A 116 -12.97 -2.74 -12.43
CA SER A 116 -14.07 -3.48 -13.03
C SER A 116 -15.42 -2.89 -12.65
N GLU A 117 -15.62 -2.52 -11.38
CA GLU A 117 -16.85 -1.88 -10.90
C GLU A 117 -17.02 -0.45 -11.47
N ILE A 118 -15.96 0.35 -11.43
CA ILE A 118 -15.98 1.76 -11.84
C ILE A 118 -16.26 1.92 -13.34
N PHE A 119 -15.70 1.04 -14.17
CA PHE A 119 -15.84 1.10 -15.63
C PHE A 119 -16.73 0.00 -16.21
N SER A 120 -17.35 -0.82 -15.37
CA SER A 120 -18.22 -1.93 -15.76
C SER A 120 -17.57 -2.84 -16.82
N THR A 121 -16.33 -3.25 -16.57
CA THR A 121 -15.53 -4.10 -17.46
C THR A 121 -15.18 -5.42 -16.79
N ASN A 122 -14.98 -6.47 -17.61
CA ASN A 122 -14.52 -7.80 -17.19
C ASN A 122 -13.21 -8.21 -17.86
N GLU A 123 -12.57 -7.28 -18.60
CA GLU A 123 -11.39 -7.53 -19.43
C GLU A 123 -10.22 -8.16 -18.64
N PHE A 124 -10.08 -7.79 -17.36
CA PHE A 124 -8.99 -8.23 -16.50
C PHE A 124 -9.38 -9.37 -15.55
N ASN A 125 -10.50 -10.06 -15.81
CA ASN A 125 -10.96 -11.18 -14.98
C ASN A 125 -9.96 -12.34 -14.96
N ASP A 126 -9.30 -12.65 -16.08
CA ASP A 126 -8.29 -13.70 -16.15
C ASP A 126 -7.02 -13.33 -15.36
N LEU A 127 -6.63 -12.06 -15.40
CA LEU A 127 -5.55 -11.54 -14.55
C LEU A 127 -5.92 -11.69 -13.07
N ALA A 128 -7.13 -11.27 -12.68
CA ALA A 128 -7.63 -11.40 -11.32
C ALA A 128 -7.65 -12.86 -10.83
N LYS A 129 -8.16 -13.77 -11.68
CA LYS A 129 -8.21 -15.21 -11.39
C LYS A 129 -6.81 -15.76 -11.10
N LYS A 130 -5.84 -15.42 -11.96
CA LYS A 130 -4.46 -15.89 -11.85
C LYS A 130 -3.76 -15.38 -10.59
N ILE A 131 -4.01 -14.12 -10.21
CA ILE A 131 -3.51 -13.56 -8.95
C ILE A 131 -4.11 -14.29 -7.74
N ALA A 132 -5.42 -14.53 -7.74
CA ALA A 132 -6.11 -15.26 -6.67
C ALA A 132 -5.57 -16.69 -6.52
N GLU A 133 -5.34 -17.39 -7.64
CA GLU A 133 -4.66 -18.69 -7.67
C GLU A 133 -3.23 -18.60 -7.14
N GLY A 134 -2.45 -17.59 -7.52
CA GLY A 134 -1.09 -17.35 -7.02
C GLY A 134 -1.01 -17.14 -5.51
N ILE A 135 -1.95 -16.37 -4.93
CA ILE A 135 -2.10 -16.21 -3.47
C ILE A 135 -2.34 -17.57 -2.83
N CYS A 136 -3.32 -18.34 -3.33
CA CYS A 136 -3.69 -19.64 -2.76
C CYS A 136 -2.62 -20.73 -2.97
N ASN A 137 -1.86 -20.68 -4.05
CA ASN A 137 -0.73 -21.57 -4.31
C ASN A 137 0.46 -21.26 -3.39
N SER A 138 0.60 -20.01 -2.94
CA SER A 138 1.66 -19.59 -2.04
C SER A 138 1.32 -19.82 -0.56
N TRP A 139 0.08 -20.19 -0.24
CA TRP A 139 -0.45 -20.41 1.11
C TRP A 139 -0.57 -21.91 1.44
N ASN A 140 0.00 -22.35 2.56
CA ASN A 140 0.00 -23.77 2.94
C ASN A 140 -1.04 -24.17 4.01
N GLY A 141 -1.99 -23.27 4.32
CA GLY A 141 -2.95 -23.44 5.41
C GLY A 141 -2.61 -22.67 6.68
N GLU A 142 -1.32 -22.42 6.92
CA GLU A 142 -0.83 -21.79 8.15
C GLU A 142 -0.04 -20.50 7.89
N CYS A 143 0.74 -20.46 6.82
CA CYS A 143 1.59 -19.35 6.45
C CYS A 143 1.88 -19.34 4.94
N PHE A 144 2.35 -18.21 4.44
CA PHE A 144 2.91 -18.15 3.08
C PHE A 144 4.31 -18.80 3.01
N LYS A 145 4.78 -19.07 1.78
CA LYS A 145 6.21 -19.26 1.52
C LYS A 145 7.04 -18.08 2.07
N ARG A 146 8.37 -18.23 2.14
CA ARG A 146 9.26 -17.17 2.68
C ARG A 146 8.92 -15.83 2.03
N HIS A 147 8.47 -14.88 2.85
CA HIS A 147 7.92 -13.61 2.38
C HIS A 147 8.38 -12.44 3.25
N TYR A 148 8.19 -11.25 2.72
CA TYR A 148 8.64 -10.00 3.31
C TYR A 148 7.44 -9.11 3.61
N ASP A 149 7.65 -8.20 4.55
CA ASP A 149 6.64 -7.22 4.90
C ASP A 149 6.56 -6.10 3.87
N LEU A 150 5.57 -5.22 4.02
CA LEU A 150 5.35 -4.04 3.19
C LEU A 150 6.63 -3.20 2.96
N TRP A 151 7.44 -3.05 4.00
CA TRP A 151 8.61 -2.19 4.01
C TRP A 151 9.90 -2.85 3.52
N GLU A 152 9.84 -4.10 3.06
CA GLU A 152 10.97 -4.86 2.50
C GLU A 152 12.13 -5.12 3.50
N GLU A 153 11.82 -5.12 4.80
CA GLU A 153 12.85 -5.05 5.86
C GLU A 153 12.81 -6.23 6.82
N ARG A 154 11.68 -6.92 6.91
CA ARG A 154 11.48 -8.09 7.76
C ARG A 154 11.12 -9.27 6.87
N VAL A 155 11.49 -10.45 7.34
CA VAL A 155 11.24 -11.70 6.64
C VAL A 155 10.53 -12.67 7.56
N ALA A 156 9.40 -13.17 7.08
CA ALA A 156 8.64 -14.22 7.70
C ALA A 156 9.07 -15.58 7.14
N SER A 157 9.26 -16.55 8.03
CA SER A 157 9.70 -17.89 7.67
C SER A 157 8.58 -18.93 7.76
N PRO A 158 8.36 -19.76 6.71
CA PRO A 158 7.39 -20.86 6.79
C PRO A 158 7.80 -21.92 7.83
N LYS A 159 9.10 -22.08 8.11
CA LYS A 159 9.58 -23.00 9.17
C LYS A 159 9.05 -22.60 10.56
N ARG A 160 8.82 -21.30 10.77
CA ARG A 160 8.30 -20.70 12.01
C ARG A 160 6.81 -20.33 11.89
N LYS A 161 6.18 -20.71 10.77
CA LYS A 161 4.80 -20.36 10.41
C LYS A 161 4.50 -18.86 10.52
N GLU A 162 5.49 -17.99 10.34
CA GLU A 162 5.33 -16.56 10.56
C GLU A 162 4.51 -15.91 9.46
N ASN A 163 3.76 -14.86 9.81
CA ASN A 163 3.03 -14.03 8.87
C ASN A 163 3.05 -12.57 9.31
N PHE A 164 2.96 -11.66 8.33
CA PHE A 164 2.71 -10.24 8.59
C PHE A 164 1.21 -9.95 8.58
N THR A 165 0.74 -9.25 9.62
CA THR A 165 -0.69 -8.98 9.83
C THR A 165 -1.28 -8.14 8.70
N TYR A 166 -0.56 -7.11 8.27
CA TYR A 166 -0.92 -6.29 7.11
C TYR A 166 -1.04 -7.14 5.83
N SER A 167 -0.03 -7.95 5.52
CA SER A 167 -0.01 -8.71 4.27
C SER A 167 -1.13 -9.76 4.21
N LEU A 168 -1.47 -10.39 5.34
CA LEU A 168 -2.64 -11.28 5.40
C LEU A 168 -3.94 -10.53 5.14
N ALA A 169 -4.14 -9.37 5.78
CA ALA A 169 -5.36 -8.59 5.63
C ALA A 169 -5.59 -8.14 4.17
N ILE A 170 -4.53 -7.69 3.50
CA ILE A 170 -4.59 -7.29 2.10
C ILE A 170 -4.87 -8.48 1.17
N CYS A 171 -4.26 -9.65 1.41
CA CYS A 171 -4.58 -10.87 0.67
C CYS A 171 -6.02 -11.32 0.86
N VAL A 172 -6.55 -11.24 2.08
CA VAL A 172 -7.96 -11.55 2.36
C VAL A 172 -8.87 -10.64 1.55
N LYS A 173 -8.63 -9.33 1.57
CA LYS A 173 -9.41 -8.38 0.78
C LYS A 173 -9.34 -8.65 -0.72
N GLY A 174 -8.14 -8.95 -1.24
CA GLY A 174 -7.98 -9.35 -2.63
C GLY A 174 -8.81 -10.57 -2.98
N LEU A 175 -8.75 -11.64 -2.17
CA LEU A 175 -9.53 -12.86 -2.40
C LEU A 175 -11.05 -12.61 -2.30
N GLU A 176 -11.50 -11.73 -1.40
CA GLU A 176 -12.91 -11.29 -1.35
C GLU A 176 -13.32 -10.60 -2.65
N CYS A 177 -12.49 -9.70 -3.16
CA CYS A 177 -12.70 -9.02 -4.43
C CYS A 177 -12.77 -10.02 -5.60
N ALA A 178 -11.88 -11.02 -5.65
CA ALA A 178 -11.94 -12.08 -6.66
C ALA A 178 -13.23 -12.91 -6.58
N LEU A 179 -13.70 -13.25 -5.38
CA LEU A 179 -14.95 -13.99 -5.20
C LEU A 179 -16.17 -13.17 -5.66
N LYS A 180 -16.15 -11.85 -5.45
CA LYS A 180 -17.19 -10.94 -5.96
C LYS A 180 -17.15 -10.85 -7.48
N LEU A 181 -15.95 -10.72 -8.05
CA LEU A 181 -15.75 -10.50 -9.49
C LEU A 181 -15.99 -11.76 -10.33
N LEU A 182 -15.57 -12.92 -9.83
CA LEU A 182 -15.46 -14.17 -10.60
C LEU A 182 -16.41 -15.28 -10.12
N GLY A 183 -17.11 -15.05 -9.00
CA GLY A 183 -18.00 -16.00 -8.39
C GLY A 183 -17.32 -16.98 -7.42
N LYS A 184 -18.10 -17.96 -6.95
CA LYS A 184 -17.71 -18.86 -5.86
C LYS A 184 -16.52 -19.75 -6.25
N ASN A 185 -15.54 -19.83 -5.36
CA ASN A 185 -14.42 -20.75 -5.46
C ASN A 185 -14.06 -21.30 -4.06
N LYS A 186 -14.33 -22.59 -3.84
CA LYS A 186 -14.14 -23.24 -2.53
C LYS A 186 -12.72 -23.11 -1.98
N ARG A 187 -11.72 -23.13 -2.85
CA ARG A 187 -10.31 -23.03 -2.44
C ARG A 187 -9.99 -21.62 -1.95
N TRP A 188 -10.48 -20.60 -2.65
CA TRP A 188 -10.28 -19.20 -2.27
C TRP A 188 -11.02 -18.87 -0.98
N GLU A 189 -12.26 -19.35 -0.84
CA GLU A 189 -13.07 -19.23 0.39
C GLU A 189 -12.35 -19.85 1.60
N GLU A 190 -11.76 -21.04 1.43
CA GLU A 190 -11.01 -21.71 2.49
C GLU A 190 -9.70 -20.96 2.85
N CYS A 191 -8.93 -20.52 1.85
CA CYS A 191 -7.72 -19.72 2.11
C CYS A 191 -8.05 -18.42 2.85
N LEU A 192 -9.10 -17.73 2.42
CA LEU A 192 -9.63 -16.53 3.07
C LEU A 192 -10.00 -16.80 4.53
N LYS A 193 -10.77 -17.86 4.79
CA LYS A 193 -11.19 -18.25 6.15
C LYS A 193 -9.98 -18.52 7.05
N GLN A 194 -8.99 -19.27 6.55
CA GLN A 194 -7.76 -19.57 7.28
C GLN A 194 -6.98 -18.29 7.60
N MET A 195 -6.76 -17.41 6.62
CA MET A 195 -6.04 -16.15 6.82
C MET A 195 -6.76 -15.23 7.83
N LYS A 196 -8.10 -15.08 7.74
CA LYS A 196 -8.89 -14.34 8.73
C LYS A 196 -8.70 -14.88 10.15
N ALA A 197 -8.78 -16.20 10.32
CA ALA A 197 -8.55 -16.84 11.62
C ALA A 197 -7.13 -16.59 12.17
N LYS A 198 -6.12 -16.39 11.32
CA LYS A 198 -4.77 -16.01 11.74
C LYS A 198 -4.67 -14.52 12.12
N ILE A 199 -5.35 -13.63 11.40
CA ILE A 199 -5.38 -12.18 11.70
C ILE A 199 -5.98 -11.94 13.09
N GLU A 200 -7.05 -12.66 13.47
CA GLU A 200 -7.63 -12.55 14.83
C GLU A 200 -6.61 -12.84 15.93
N ARG A 201 -5.66 -13.77 15.69
CA ARG A 201 -4.59 -14.11 16.64
C ARG A 201 -3.45 -13.09 16.67
N ALA A 202 -3.44 -12.13 15.75
CA ALA A 202 -2.44 -11.08 15.70
C ALA A 202 -2.72 -9.93 16.68
N TYR A 203 -3.89 -9.91 17.32
CA TYR A 203 -4.13 -9.00 18.44
C TYR A 203 -3.42 -9.51 19.69
N ASP A 204 -2.52 -8.71 20.24
CA ASP A 204 -1.78 -9.03 21.46
C ASP A 204 -2.47 -8.34 22.65
N GLU A 205 -3.15 -9.14 23.49
CA GLU A 205 -3.94 -8.65 24.62
C GLU A 205 -3.12 -7.86 25.64
N GLU A 206 -1.88 -8.27 25.88
CA GLU A 206 -0.95 -7.61 26.81
C GLU A 206 -0.64 -6.18 26.35
N SER A 207 -0.25 -6.02 25.09
CA SER A 207 0.01 -4.70 24.52
C SER A 207 -1.24 -4.03 23.97
N LYS A 208 -2.43 -4.63 24.05
CA LYS A 208 -3.71 -4.16 23.47
C LYS A 208 -3.56 -3.63 22.04
N CYS A 209 -2.82 -4.34 21.20
CA CYS A 209 -2.44 -3.85 19.88
C CYS A 209 -2.35 -5.01 18.89
N PHE A 210 -2.75 -4.78 17.65
CA PHE A 210 -2.31 -5.68 16.58
C PHE A 210 -0.80 -5.58 16.42
N ILE A 211 -0.12 -6.72 16.29
CA ILE A 211 1.34 -6.76 16.13
C ILE A 211 1.71 -6.92 14.66
N ARG A 212 2.90 -6.45 14.27
CA ARG A 212 3.36 -6.49 12.87
C ARG A 212 3.49 -7.92 12.33
N MET A 213 4.09 -8.81 13.14
CA MET A 213 4.35 -10.21 12.79
C MET A 213 4.10 -11.12 14.00
N PHE A 214 3.56 -12.31 13.77
CA PHE A 214 3.16 -13.24 14.83
C PHE A 214 3.59 -14.70 14.52
N ASN A 215 3.22 -15.61 15.43
CA ASN A 215 3.67 -17.01 15.59
C ASN A 215 5.03 -17.13 16.32
N SER A 216 6.01 -17.91 15.84
CA SER A 216 7.16 -18.28 16.69
C SER A 216 8.00 -17.10 17.17
N LYS A 217 8.14 -16.04 16.35
CA LYS A 217 8.71 -14.76 16.79
C LYS A 217 7.65 -13.68 16.63
N LYS A 218 7.17 -13.14 17.75
CA LYS A 218 6.33 -11.94 17.73
C LYS A 218 7.20 -10.72 17.46
N ASP A 219 6.88 -9.96 16.42
CA ASP A 219 7.39 -8.60 16.24
C ASP A 219 6.32 -7.62 16.73
N LYS A 220 6.48 -7.17 17.98
CA LYS A 220 5.57 -6.21 18.64
C LYS A 220 5.92 -4.75 18.30
N THR A 221 6.79 -4.49 17.31
CA THR A 221 7.05 -3.13 16.83
C THR A 221 5.73 -2.52 16.34
N ILE A 222 5.38 -1.34 16.87
CA ILE A 222 4.17 -0.61 16.46
C ILE A 222 4.40 -0.07 15.05
N ASP A 223 3.74 -0.68 14.07
CA ASP A 223 3.90 -0.37 12.65
C ASP A 223 2.67 0.35 12.10
N SER A 224 2.88 1.48 11.44
CA SER A 224 1.81 2.30 10.89
C SER A 224 1.08 1.63 9.72
N SER A 225 1.64 0.58 9.10
CA SER A 225 0.96 -0.25 8.10
C SER A 225 -0.28 -0.96 8.65
N LEU A 226 -0.42 -1.09 9.98
CA LEU A 226 -1.61 -1.67 10.60
C LEU A 226 -2.87 -0.82 10.40
N LEU A 227 -2.75 0.44 9.95
CA LEU A 227 -3.88 1.22 9.41
C LEU A 227 -4.56 0.49 8.24
N GLY A 228 -3.81 -0.34 7.52
CA GLY A 228 -4.28 -1.24 6.47
C GLY A 228 -5.37 -2.22 6.88
N LEU A 229 -5.49 -2.51 8.18
CA LEU A 229 -6.55 -3.37 8.74
C LEU A 229 -7.94 -2.76 8.68
N VAL A 230 -8.02 -1.43 8.53
CA VAL A 230 -9.27 -0.69 8.36
C VAL A 230 -9.53 -0.43 6.89
N TRP A 231 -8.57 0.17 6.19
CA TRP A 231 -8.67 0.44 4.76
C TRP A 231 -7.32 0.17 4.10
N PRO A 232 -7.24 -0.49 2.94
CA PRO A 232 -8.34 -0.95 2.11
C PRO A 232 -8.91 -2.33 2.54
N SER A 233 -8.32 -3.00 3.53
CA SER A 233 -8.69 -4.40 3.78
C SER A 233 -10.09 -4.59 4.37
N GLU A 234 -10.62 -3.60 5.10
CA GLU A 234 -11.94 -3.65 5.75
C GLU A 234 -12.14 -4.88 6.66
N ILE A 235 -11.05 -5.47 7.17
CA ILE A 235 -11.13 -6.61 8.10
C ILE A 235 -11.77 -6.18 9.41
N PHE A 236 -11.45 -4.96 9.86
CA PHE A 236 -12.03 -4.37 11.05
C PHE A 236 -12.59 -2.98 10.74
N GLY A 237 -13.68 -2.63 11.41
CA GLY A 237 -14.22 -1.28 11.35
C GLY A 237 -13.34 -0.28 12.10
N ALA A 238 -13.37 1.00 11.69
CA ALA A 238 -12.59 2.06 12.31
C ALA A 238 -12.91 2.27 13.81
N ASN A 239 -14.11 1.86 14.24
CA ASN A 239 -14.61 1.94 15.61
C ASN A 239 -14.45 0.63 16.41
N ASP A 240 -13.80 -0.41 15.86
CA ASP A 240 -13.45 -1.60 16.64
C ASP A 240 -12.50 -1.19 17.80
N PRO A 241 -12.78 -1.53 19.06
CA PRO A 241 -11.93 -1.14 20.20
C PRO A 241 -10.46 -1.55 20.06
N ARG A 242 -10.19 -2.68 19.40
CA ARG A 242 -8.83 -3.17 19.13
C ARG A 242 -8.10 -2.29 18.13
N ILE A 243 -8.83 -1.81 17.11
CA ILE A 243 -8.33 -0.85 16.13
C ILE A 243 -8.10 0.51 16.78
N ILE A 244 -9.05 1.03 17.56
CA ILE A 244 -8.88 2.31 18.26
C ILE A 244 -7.59 2.27 19.10
N SER A 245 -7.41 1.22 19.92
CA SER A 245 -6.20 1.09 20.75
C SER A 245 -4.92 0.91 19.93
N THR A 246 -4.99 0.27 18.75
CA THR A 246 -3.85 0.14 17.83
C THR A 246 -3.48 1.48 17.21
N VAL A 247 -4.46 2.24 16.72
CA VAL A 247 -4.24 3.55 16.11
C VAL A 247 -3.74 4.58 17.13
N GLU A 248 -4.27 4.57 18.35
CA GLU A 248 -3.77 5.40 19.44
C GLU A 248 -2.29 5.13 19.71
N LYS A 249 -1.86 3.86 19.71
CA LYS A 249 -0.44 3.52 19.85
C LYS A 249 0.42 3.93 18.66
N ILE A 250 -0.11 3.81 17.44
CA ILE A 250 0.58 4.32 16.25
C ILE A 250 0.82 5.82 16.40
N ILE A 251 -0.21 6.59 16.76
CA ILE A 251 -0.08 8.03 16.97
C ILE A 251 0.90 8.31 18.12
N GLU A 252 0.80 7.62 19.25
CA GLU A 252 1.66 7.84 20.42
C GLU A 252 3.14 7.54 20.11
N LYS A 253 3.43 6.44 19.39
CA LYS A 253 4.81 5.94 19.22
C LYS A 253 5.47 6.40 17.93
N ASN A 254 4.69 6.69 16.88
CA ASN A 254 5.19 6.98 15.53
C ASN A 254 4.88 8.41 15.08
N SER A 255 4.31 9.28 15.92
CA SER A 255 4.22 10.70 15.61
C SER A 255 5.59 11.39 15.74
N VAL A 256 5.90 12.23 14.77
CA VAL A 256 7.05 13.13 14.74
C VAL A 256 6.60 14.50 14.25
N GLU A 257 7.32 15.54 14.68
CA GLU A 257 7.03 16.92 14.24
C GLU A 257 5.55 17.33 14.44
N GLY A 258 4.98 16.92 15.58
CA GLY A 258 3.58 17.11 15.93
C GLY A 258 2.68 15.99 15.39
N LYS A 259 2.32 16.06 14.10
CA LYS A 259 1.33 15.15 13.48
C LYS A 259 1.88 14.37 12.28
N GLY A 260 3.18 14.45 12.00
CA GLY A 260 3.81 13.63 10.97
C GLY A 260 3.90 12.18 11.44
N ILE A 261 3.59 11.21 10.58
CA ILE A 261 3.60 9.78 10.97
C ILE A 261 4.74 9.05 10.25
N MET A 262 5.65 8.44 11.01
CA MET A 262 6.68 7.54 10.46
C MET A 262 6.19 6.09 10.35
N ARG A 263 6.95 5.24 9.65
CA ARG A 263 6.62 3.81 9.47
C ARG A 263 6.55 3.07 10.80
N TYR A 264 7.58 3.25 11.64
CA TYR A 264 7.68 2.70 12.98
C TYR A 264 8.82 3.38 13.74
N ARG A 265 8.76 3.41 15.07
CA ARG A 265 9.82 4.00 15.91
C ARG A 265 11.19 3.34 15.68
N GLY A 266 12.22 4.16 15.52
CA GLY A 266 13.59 3.70 15.30
C GLY A 266 13.92 3.33 13.85
N ASP A 267 13.02 3.68 12.92
CA ASP A 267 13.26 3.57 11.48
C ASP A 267 14.51 4.34 11.04
N LYS A 268 15.40 3.66 10.32
CA LYS A 268 16.69 4.18 9.82
C LYS A 268 16.69 4.39 8.30
N TYR A 269 15.53 4.35 7.68
CA TYR A 269 15.37 4.60 6.26
C TYR A 269 14.99 6.06 6.01
N ALA A 270 15.89 6.77 5.34
CA ALA A 270 15.69 8.17 4.93
C ALA A 270 15.83 8.34 3.40
N GLY A 271 15.65 7.27 2.63
CA GLY A 271 15.84 7.23 1.17
C GLY A 271 17.26 7.37 0.65
N PHE A 272 18.23 7.74 1.50
CA PHE A 272 19.64 7.79 1.14
C PHE A 272 20.30 6.40 1.26
N LEU A 273 21.45 6.25 0.60
CA LEU A 273 22.30 5.05 0.73
C LEU A 273 22.86 4.88 2.15
N ARG A 274 23.10 5.99 2.88
CA ARG A 274 23.54 5.96 4.28
C ARG A 274 22.33 6.02 5.21
N ARG A 275 22.27 5.09 6.17
CA ARG A 275 21.24 5.03 7.20
C ARG A 275 21.22 6.34 8.01
N LYS A 276 20.07 7.00 8.00
CA LYS A 276 19.73 8.17 8.83
C LYS A 276 18.32 7.95 9.37
N GLU A 277 17.99 8.58 10.48
CA GLU A 277 16.62 8.50 11.04
C GLU A 277 15.58 8.93 10.01
N GLY A 278 14.56 8.09 9.81
CA GLY A 278 13.45 8.34 8.89
C GLY A 278 12.56 9.50 9.36
N GLY A 279 11.94 10.20 8.41
CA GLY A 279 10.97 11.26 8.65
C GLY A 279 9.52 10.77 8.68
N ALA A 280 8.60 11.71 8.70
CA ALA A 280 7.17 11.45 8.50
C ALA A 280 6.90 11.09 7.04
N TRP A 281 5.96 10.20 6.77
CA TRP A 281 5.58 9.78 5.43
C TRP A 281 4.22 10.38 5.06
N PRO A 282 4.11 11.21 4.00
CA PRO A 282 2.83 11.68 3.50
C PRO A 282 1.80 10.57 3.27
N VAL A 283 2.23 9.42 2.73
CA VAL A 283 1.40 8.21 2.59
C VAL A 283 0.69 7.85 3.90
N LEU A 284 1.41 7.82 5.03
CA LEU A 284 0.86 7.40 6.32
C LEU A 284 -0.04 8.47 6.94
N ASN A 285 0.28 9.75 6.76
CA ASN A 285 -0.59 10.85 7.13
C ASN A 285 -1.94 10.79 6.40
N PHE A 286 -1.92 10.55 5.08
CA PHE A 286 -3.14 10.38 4.29
C PHE A 286 -3.90 9.09 4.66
N TRP A 287 -3.20 8.01 4.98
CA TRP A 287 -3.82 6.79 5.47
C TRP A 287 -4.55 7.00 6.80
N LEU A 288 -3.93 7.74 7.71
CA LEU A 288 -4.53 8.09 8.99
C LEU A 288 -5.71 9.07 8.80
N SER A 289 -5.64 9.96 7.80
CA SER A 289 -6.77 10.78 7.39
C SER A 289 -7.97 9.95 6.93
N ILE A 290 -7.73 8.92 6.10
CA ILE A 290 -8.77 7.96 5.67
C ILE A 290 -9.37 7.22 6.88
N TYR A 291 -8.53 6.73 7.80
CA TYR A 291 -8.99 6.13 9.05
C TYR A 291 -9.94 7.05 9.82
N PHE A 292 -9.56 8.32 10.02
CA PHE A 292 -10.40 9.26 10.76
C PHE A 292 -11.69 9.63 10.03
N CYS A 293 -11.70 9.64 8.69
CA CYS A 293 -12.95 9.76 7.92
C CYS A 293 -13.89 8.59 8.22
N LEU A 294 -13.38 7.36 8.16
CA LEU A 294 -14.15 6.14 8.45
C LEU A 294 -14.59 6.05 9.91
N ALA A 295 -13.86 6.66 10.84
CA ALA A 295 -14.23 6.78 12.25
C ALA A 295 -15.26 7.91 12.52
N GLY A 296 -15.73 8.62 11.49
CA GLY A 296 -16.65 9.76 11.64
C GLY A 296 -16.00 11.02 12.25
N LYS A 297 -14.67 11.09 12.28
CA LYS A 297 -13.88 12.18 12.91
C LYS A 297 -13.24 13.07 11.84
N ARG A 298 -14.09 13.73 11.04
CA ARG A 298 -13.67 14.55 9.88
C ARG A 298 -12.63 15.62 10.23
N ASP A 299 -12.78 16.32 11.35
CA ASP A 299 -11.84 17.39 11.73
C ASP A 299 -10.43 16.83 11.96
N LYS A 300 -10.32 15.70 12.67
CA LYS A 300 -9.04 14.99 12.81
C LYS A 300 -8.49 14.51 11.47
N ALA A 301 -9.35 14.04 10.57
CA ALA A 301 -8.92 13.64 9.24
C ALA A 301 -8.30 14.81 8.46
N LEU A 302 -8.93 16.00 8.53
CA LEU A 302 -8.40 17.24 7.96
C LEU A 302 -7.09 17.67 8.60
N GLU A 303 -6.92 17.49 9.92
CA GLU A 303 -5.66 17.82 10.60
C GLU A 303 -4.46 17.05 10.03
N TYR A 304 -4.59 15.73 9.84
CA TYR A 304 -3.50 14.90 9.28
C TYR A 304 -3.29 15.13 7.79
N PHE A 305 -4.36 15.41 7.05
CA PHE A 305 -4.28 15.78 5.63
C PHE A 305 -3.56 17.12 5.45
N ASN A 306 -4.01 18.17 6.15
CA ASN A 306 -3.46 19.51 6.05
C ASN A 306 -2.02 19.60 6.57
N TRP A 307 -1.64 18.79 7.58
CA TRP A 307 -0.26 18.73 8.05
C TRP A 307 0.74 18.44 6.92
N VAL A 308 0.39 17.57 5.96
CA VAL A 308 1.20 17.32 4.76
C VAL A 308 1.20 18.54 3.84
N LEU A 309 0.00 19.06 3.52
CA LEU A 309 -0.18 20.16 2.58
C LEU A 309 0.51 21.45 3.02
N GLU A 310 0.65 21.71 4.32
CA GLU A 310 1.37 22.85 4.86
C GLU A 310 2.89 22.80 4.60
N ARG A 311 3.44 21.63 4.25
CA ARG A 311 4.89 21.36 4.18
C ARG A 311 5.38 20.99 2.78
N VAL A 312 4.50 21.03 1.79
CA VAL A 312 4.81 20.77 0.38
C VAL A 312 4.27 21.90 -0.48
N GLU A 313 4.79 22.08 -1.70
CA GLU A 313 4.18 22.99 -2.66
C GLU A 313 3.18 22.24 -3.55
N GLU A 314 3.66 21.61 -4.62
CA GLU A 314 2.81 20.85 -5.57
C GLU A 314 3.16 19.37 -5.62
N LYS A 315 4.43 19.01 -5.40
CA LYS A 315 4.93 17.63 -5.44
C LYS A 315 4.99 17.04 -4.04
N LEU A 316 4.45 15.84 -3.88
CA LEU A 316 4.40 15.12 -2.63
C LEU A 316 5.62 14.18 -2.52
N PRO A 317 6.42 14.30 -1.44
CA PRO A 317 7.60 13.47 -1.24
C PRO A 317 7.25 12.10 -0.64
N GLU A 318 8.24 11.21 -0.55
CA GLU A 318 8.21 10.01 0.29
C GLU A 318 8.27 10.39 1.77
N GLN A 319 9.06 11.40 2.12
CA GLN A 319 9.23 11.82 3.52
C GLN A 319 9.18 13.34 3.69
N ILE A 320 8.80 13.77 4.88
CA ILE A 320 8.92 15.14 5.38
C ILE A 320 9.80 15.09 6.63
N LYS A 321 10.80 15.97 6.68
CA LYS A 321 11.73 16.08 7.79
C LYS A 321 12.10 17.55 8.05
N ASN A 322 12.08 17.94 9.31
CA ASN A 322 12.28 19.32 9.77
C ASN A 322 11.38 20.32 9.02
N GLY A 323 10.11 19.95 8.83
CA GLY A 323 9.11 20.76 8.14
C GLY A 323 9.30 20.89 6.62
N LYS A 324 10.22 20.15 6.00
CA LYS A 324 10.53 20.24 4.57
C LYS A 324 10.44 18.88 3.86
N PRO A 325 10.14 18.85 2.55
CA PRO A 325 10.23 17.63 1.76
C PRO A 325 11.62 17.00 1.82
N ALA A 326 11.67 15.67 1.90
CA ALA A 326 12.90 14.89 2.00
C ALA A 326 12.75 13.54 1.27
N SER A 327 13.88 12.89 1.01
CA SER A 327 13.92 11.59 0.29
C SER A 327 13.42 11.72 -1.16
N ILE A 328 12.63 10.76 -1.66
CA ILE A 328 12.11 10.73 -3.04
C ILE A 328 11.06 11.83 -3.20
N ILE A 329 11.18 12.69 -4.22
CA ILE A 329 10.15 13.65 -4.61
C ILE A 329 10.21 13.84 -6.14
N PRO A 330 9.08 13.74 -6.86
CA PRO A 330 7.76 13.29 -6.38
C PRO A 330 7.75 11.77 -6.08
N LEU A 331 6.92 11.32 -5.14
CA LEU A 331 6.58 9.89 -4.98
C LEU A 331 5.16 9.64 -5.47
N ALA A 332 5.00 8.78 -6.49
CA ALA A 332 3.69 8.50 -7.09
C ALA A 332 2.68 7.94 -6.07
N TRP A 333 3.14 7.11 -5.13
CA TRP A 333 2.29 6.58 -4.06
C TRP A 333 1.77 7.67 -3.10
N SER A 334 2.60 8.66 -2.74
CA SER A 334 2.14 9.81 -1.94
C SER A 334 1.07 10.62 -2.68
N HIS A 335 1.26 10.85 -3.98
CA HIS A 335 0.25 11.51 -4.83
C HIS A 335 -1.05 10.71 -4.93
N ALA A 336 -0.96 9.39 -5.09
CA ALA A 336 -2.14 8.52 -5.10
C ALA A 336 -2.93 8.63 -3.78
N MET A 337 -2.23 8.55 -2.65
CA MET A 337 -2.86 8.64 -1.33
C MET A 337 -3.48 10.02 -1.06
N PHE A 338 -2.92 11.10 -1.58
CA PHE A 338 -3.55 12.42 -1.54
C PHE A 338 -4.90 12.45 -2.25
N ILE A 339 -4.98 11.90 -3.47
CA ILE A 339 -6.24 11.80 -4.23
C ILE A 339 -7.27 11.00 -3.45
N ILE A 340 -6.87 9.83 -2.95
CA ILE A 340 -7.76 8.91 -2.26
C ILE A 340 -8.27 9.56 -0.96
N ALA A 341 -7.40 10.10 -0.11
CA ALA A 341 -7.80 10.77 1.11
C ALA A 341 -8.67 12.01 0.84
N GLY A 342 -8.37 12.76 -0.22
CA GLY A 342 -9.18 13.90 -0.66
C GLY A 342 -10.60 13.49 -1.08
N LYS A 343 -10.75 12.34 -1.74
CA LYS A 343 -12.06 11.74 -2.07
C LYS A 343 -12.81 11.31 -0.81
N PHE A 344 -12.18 10.65 0.16
CA PHE A 344 -12.80 10.33 1.45
C PHE A 344 -13.23 11.59 2.22
N LEU A 345 -12.48 12.69 2.08
CA LEU A 345 -12.80 13.99 2.65
C LEU A 345 -13.79 14.80 1.81
N ASN A 346 -14.28 14.32 0.67
CA ASN A 346 -15.14 15.09 -0.23
C ASN A 346 -14.58 16.50 -0.56
N LEU A 347 -13.27 16.59 -0.82
CA LEU A 347 -12.61 17.86 -1.15
C LEU A 347 -12.68 18.20 -2.64
N PHE A 348 -12.88 17.19 -3.49
CA PHE A 348 -13.00 17.29 -4.96
C PHE A 348 -13.58 16.00 -5.55
#